data_AF-A0A3A9VU11-F1
#
_entry.id   AF-A0A3A9VU11-F1
#
_cell.length_a   1.000
_cell.length_b   1.000
_cell.length_c   1.000
_cell.angle_alpha   90.00
_cell.angle_beta   90.00
_cell.angle_gamma   90.00
#
_symmetry.space_group_name_H-M   'P 1'
#
loop_
_entity.id
_entity.type
_entity.pdbx_description
1 polymer ?
#
loop_
_entity_poly.entity_id
_entity_poly.type
_entity_poly.pdbx_seq_one_letter_code
_entity_poly.pdbx_strand_id
1 'polypeptide(L)'
;MNKLLTYIFLITAPILIAQDIKTLTPTIEDLSHLSVAGETAFNRNLKACEAIWEKMENGVDYKDLTAVEKKAIDNVDETMVNYWDIEGQGCSWYCGGGPTTKTASSTLDLQGAINYKADNVHDLNYKNVWVEGVAGYGVGEYITYGFPQSSPRITEIVVVNGHVKSEKAWRNNSRVKKLKMYIKGTPYAILNLTDQRAAQHFKVDTIGFLDRNIDYIAAKKLPQWEMKFEILEVYPGEKYEDTVISEIYFDGIDVHCFAKGTMITMADHTQKPIESLALGDKILSYDLQTQQQFAAIIKEVANPVHDNLITISLEDGTSITCTKDHPLMSVTGTWLSYDPQKTKADYTYNSISKLQVGAMLLGVDKALKITAITTNDTTQSTYTIVTLDRGNTFYANGILVGTEELREEKACEKHQNTK
;
A
#
# COMPACT_ATOMS: atom_id res chain seq x y z
N MET A 1 13.98 -25.87 76.39
CA MET A 1 13.25 -26.61 75.33
C MET A 1 12.96 -25.66 74.19
N ASN A 2 13.63 -25.87 73.05
CA ASN A 2 13.66 -24.98 71.90
C ASN A 2 12.28 -24.87 71.21
N LYS A 3 11.83 -23.64 70.97
CA LYS A 3 10.69 -23.35 70.08
C LYS A 3 11.21 -23.33 68.64
N LEU A 4 10.78 -24.29 67.83
CA LEU A 4 11.05 -24.35 66.40
C LEU A 4 10.07 -23.39 65.70
N LEU A 5 10.57 -22.26 65.18
CA LEU A 5 9.80 -21.38 64.30
C LEU A 5 9.86 -21.95 62.87
N THR A 6 8.74 -22.44 62.36
CA THR A 6 8.60 -22.87 60.98
C THR A 6 8.20 -21.66 60.13
N TYR A 7 9.10 -21.16 59.29
CA TYR A 7 8.80 -20.13 58.29
C TYR A 7 8.20 -20.79 57.04
N ILE A 8 6.95 -20.45 56.73
CA ILE A 8 6.29 -20.85 55.48
C ILE A 8 6.60 -19.76 54.44
N PHE A 9 7.44 -20.09 53.46
CA PHE A 9 7.64 -19.25 52.27
C PHE A 9 6.44 -19.43 51.33
N LEU A 10 5.60 -18.39 51.21
CA LEU A 10 4.56 -18.34 50.19
C LEU A 10 5.22 -18.00 48.84
N ILE A 11 5.32 -18.97 47.95
CA ILE A 11 5.77 -18.76 46.57
C ILE A 11 4.56 -18.26 45.78
N THR A 12 4.46 -16.94 45.58
CA THR A 12 3.49 -16.36 44.65
C THR A 12 4.04 -16.45 43.23
N ALA A 13 3.67 -17.48 42.48
CA ALA A 13 3.93 -17.51 41.05
C ALA A 13 3.04 -16.46 40.35
N PRO A 14 3.59 -15.53 39.55
CA PRO A 14 2.75 -14.65 38.75
C PRO A 14 2.01 -15.49 37.72
N ILE A 15 0.67 -15.48 37.78
CA ILE A 15 -0.18 -16.05 36.75
C ILE A 15 -0.02 -15.12 35.53
N LEU A 16 0.82 -15.52 34.57
CA LEU A 16 0.79 -14.92 33.24
C LEU A 16 -0.56 -15.29 32.62
N ILE A 17 -1.46 -14.31 32.51
CA ILE A 17 -2.61 -14.43 31.64
C ILE A 17 -2.04 -14.35 30.22
N ALA A 18 -1.89 -15.52 29.58
CA ALA A 18 -1.61 -15.58 28.14
C ALA A 18 -2.81 -14.96 27.44
N GLN A 19 -2.62 -13.77 26.88
CA GLN A 19 -3.61 -13.15 26.01
C GLN A 19 -3.72 -14.05 24.77
N ASP A 20 -4.91 -14.57 24.48
CA ASP A 20 -5.12 -15.39 23.29
C ASP A 20 -4.73 -14.58 22.04
N ILE A 21 -3.72 -15.06 21.31
CA ILE A 21 -3.25 -14.39 20.09
C ILE A 21 -4.31 -14.58 19.02
N LYS A 22 -4.82 -13.47 18.47
CA LYS A 22 -5.84 -13.52 17.40
C LYS A 22 -5.31 -14.26 16.18
N THR A 23 -6.19 -15.01 15.52
CA THR A 23 -5.88 -15.71 14.28
C THR A 23 -6.61 -15.02 13.13
N LEU A 24 -5.90 -14.73 12.05
CA LEU A 24 -6.43 -14.06 10.86
C LEU A 24 -6.52 -15.05 9.71
N THR A 25 -7.56 -14.91 8.90
CA THR A 25 -7.79 -15.68 7.67
C THR A 25 -7.78 -14.75 6.46
N PRO A 26 -7.23 -15.17 5.32
CA PRO A 26 -7.04 -14.28 4.20
C PRO A 26 -8.24 -14.24 3.26
N THR A 27 -8.36 -13.13 2.51
CA THR A 27 -8.98 -13.15 1.18
C THR A 27 -7.93 -13.55 0.14
N ILE A 28 -8.37 -14.06 -1.01
CA ILE A 28 -7.50 -14.77 -1.97
C ILE A 28 -7.56 -14.07 -3.33
N GLU A 29 -6.38 -13.75 -3.87
CA GLU A 29 -6.17 -13.37 -5.26
C GLU A 29 -5.43 -14.50 -5.99
N ASP A 30 -6.08 -15.09 -7.00
CA ASP A 30 -5.55 -16.25 -7.70
C ASP A 30 -4.37 -15.90 -8.63
N LEU A 31 -3.24 -16.57 -8.41
CA LEU A 31 -2.01 -16.42 -9.21
C LEU A 31 -1.79 -17.63 -10.13
N SER A 32 -2.85 -18.40 -10.44
CA SER A 32 -2.74 -19.60 -11.26
C SER A 32 -2.34 -19.32 -12.72
N HIS A 33 -2.49 -18.07 -13.16
CA HIS A 33 -2.10 -17.60 -14.49
C HIS A 33 -0.57 -17.43 -14.64
N LEU A 34 0.15 -17.22 -13.54
CA LEU A 34 1.59 -17.00 -13.55
C LEU A 34 2.36 -18.22 -14.05
N SER A 35 3.19 -18.03 -15.09
CA SER A 35 3.99 -19.11 -15.68
C SER A 35 5.19 -18.61 -16.50
N VAL A 36 6.19 -19.47 -16.67
CA VAL A 36 7.35 -19.24 -17.57
C VAL A 36 6.90 -19.05 -19.03
N ALA A 37 5.82 -19.72 -19.44
CA ALA A 37 5.23 -19.52 -20.76
C ALA A 37 4.60 -18.13 -20.89
N GLY A 38 3.94 -17.65 -19.83
CA GLY A 38 3.41 -16.30 -19.73
C GLY A 38 4.51 -15.23 -19.81
N GLU A 39 5.60 -15.38 -19.07
CA GLU A 39 6.79 -14.51 -19.16
C GLU A 39 7.33 -14.45 -20.60
N THR A 40 7.44 -15.61 -21.26
CA THR A 40 7.93 -15.69 -22.64
C THR A 40 7.00 -14.96 -23.62
N ALA A 41 5.69 -15.06 -23.41
CA ALA A 41 4.69 -14.35 -24.23
C ALA A 41 4.72 -12.85 -23.96
N PHE A 42 4.79 -12.43 -22.70
CA PHE A 42 4.91 -11.04 -22.29
C PHE A 42 6.12 -10.37 -22.92
N ASN A 43 7.32 -10.95 -22.75
CA ASN A 43 8.56 -10.39 -23.30
C ASN A 43 8.53 -10.27 -24.84
N ARG A 44 7.87 -11.21 -25.52
CA ARG A 44 7.67 -11.15 -26.98
C ARG A 44 6.76 -9.98 -27.36
N ASN A 45 5.66 -9.78 -26.62
CA ASN A 45 4.70 -8.71 -26.88
C ASN A 45 5.29 -7.33 -26.56
N LEU A 46 6.01 -7.20 -25.45
CA LEU A 46 6.69 -5.97 -25.05
C LEU A 46 7.70 -5.55 -26.12
N LYS A 47 8.58 -6.46 -26.57
CA LYS A 47 9.53 -6.18 -27.65
C LYS A 47 8.86 -5.75 -28.96
N ALA A 48 7.69 -6.30 -29.26
CA ALA A 48 6.91 -5.88 -30.43
C ALA A 48 6.36 -4.46 -30.25
N CYS A 49 5.96 -4.06 -29.04
CA CYS A 49 5.47 -2.72 -28.73
C CYS A 49 6.58 -1.67 -28.69
N GLU A 50 7.75 -2.00 -28.14
CA GLU A 50 8.93 -1.11 -28.15
C GLU A 50 9.27 -0.64 -29.58
N ALA A 51 9.23 -1.55 -30.56
CA ALA A 51 9.45 -1.21 -31.97
C ALA A 51 8.36 -0.31 -32.57
N ILE A 52 7.15 -0.29 -31.99
CA ILE A 52 6.05 0.59 -32.41
C ILE A 52 6.19 1.94 -31.73
N TRP A 53 6.49 1.98 -30.43
CA TRP A 53 6.77 3.21 -29.70
C TRP A 53 7.95 3.97 -30.30
N GLU A 54 9.02 3.28 -30.73
CA GLU A 54 10.13 3.90 -31.45
C GLU A 54 9.67 4.57 -32.77
N LYS A 55 8.73 3.98 -33.51
CA LYS A 55 8.14 4.63 -34.70
C LYS A 55 7.35 5.88 -34.33
N MET A 56 6.60 5.81 -33.24
CA MET A 56 5.79 6.92 -32.77
C MET A 56 6.66 8.09 -32.29
N GLU A 57 7.73 7.80 -31.55
CA GLU A 57 8.75 8.79 -31.16
C GLU A 57 9.40 9.45 -32.39
N ASN A 58 9.57 8.69 -33.47
CA ASN A 58 10.08 9.19 -34.75
C ASN A 58 9.01 9.89 -35.63
N GLY A 59 7.87 10.27 -35.05
CA GLY A 59 6.88 11.15 -35.69
C GLY A 59 5.74 10.44 -36.42
N VAL A 60 5.57 9.12 -36.24
CA VAL A 60 4.38 8.41 -36.73
C VAL A 60 3.24 8.61 -35.74
N ASP A 61 2.16 9.27 -36.15
CA ASP A 61 0.97 9.41 -35.31
C ASP A 61 0.30 8.04 -35.06
N TYR A 62 -0.26 7.84 -33.87
CA TYR A 62 -1.00 6.61 -33.53
C TYR A 62 -2.09 6.26 -34.56
N LYS A 63 -2.76 7.27 -35.13
CA LYS A 63 -3.80 7.08 -36.15
C LYS A 63 -3.28 6.38 -37.41
N ASP A 64 -2.00 6.56 -37.73
CA ASP A 64 -1.33 6.06 -38.93
C ASP A 64 -0.73 4.66 -38.72
N LEU A 65 -0.79 4.11 -37.50
CA LEU A 65 -0.43 2.72 -37.23
C LEU A 65 -1.37 1.73 -37.91
N THR A 66 -0.81 0.59 -38.33
CA THR A 66 -1.59 -0.53 -38.88
C THR A 66 -2.50 -1.13 -37.81
N ALA A 67 -3.55 -1.84 -38.24
CA ALA A 67 -4.44 -2.54 -37.31
C ALA A 67 -3.71 -3.60 -36.46
N VAL A 68 -2.62 -4.19 -36.99
CA VAL A 68 -1.79 -5.15 -36.27
C VAL A 68 -0.97 -4.45 -35.17
N GLU A 69 -0.42 -3.27 -35.46
CA GLU A 69 0.37 -2.49 -34.49
C GLU A 69 -0.52 -1.94 -33.37
N LYS A 70 -1.69 -1.39 -33.71
CA LYS A 70 -2.67 -0.93 -32.71
C LYS A 70 -3.06 -2.06 -31.76
N LYS A 71 -3.40 -3.23 -32.32
CA LYS A 71 -3.73 -4.42 -31.53
C LYS A 71 -2.54 -4.91 -30.70
N ALA A 72 -1.30 -4.76 -31.16
CA ALA A 72 -0.12 -5.16 -30.40
C ALA A 72 0.03 -4.28 -29.14
N ILE A 73 -0.12 -2.96 -29.28
CA ILE A 73 -0.13 -2.00 -28.17
C ILE A 73 -1.22 -2.36 -27.16
N ASP A 74 -2.44 -2.65 -27.61
CA ASP A 74 -3.57 -2.99 -26.73
C ASP A 74 -3.34 -4.28 -25.89
N ASN A 75 -2.37 -5.12 -26.26
CA ASN A 75 -2.05 -6.37 -25.57
C ASN A 75 -0.91 -6.22 -24.55
N VAL A 76 -0.37 -5.03 -24.36
CA VAL A 76 0.69 -4.74 -23.39
C VAL A 76 0.17 -3.69 -22.40
N ASP A 77 0.29 -4.00 -21.12
CA ASP A 77 0.13 -3.01 -20.07
C ASP A 77 1.40 -2.16 -20.03
N GLU A 78 1.31 -0.90 -20.45
CA GLU A 78 2.44 0.05 -20.49
C GLU A 78 3.03 0.34 -19.11
N THR A 79 2.28 0.04 -18.04
CA THR A 79 2.74 0.23 -16.67
C THR A 79 3.59 -0.94 -16.18
N MET A 80 3.52 -2.10 -16.83
CA MET A 80 4.26 -3.30 -16.42
C MET A 80 5.57 -3.38 -17.20
N VAL A 81 6.70 -3.27 -16.51
CA VAL A 81 8.03 -3.39 -17.12
C VAL A 81 8.55 -4.82 -17.10
N ASN A 82 8.02 -5.66 -16.22
CA ASN A 82 8.33 -7.08 -16.12
C ASN A 82 7.08 -7.89 -15.78
N TYR A 83 6.93 -9.06 -16.42
CA TYR A 83 5.79 -9.98 -16.24
C TYR A 83 5.54 -10.38 -14.77
N TRP A 84 6.58 -10.36 -13.95
CA TRP A 84 6.54 -10.80 -12.57
C TRP A 84 6.36 -9.67 -11.56
N ASP A 85 6.28 -8.42 -12.02
CA ASP A 85 6.07 -7.28 -11.12
C ASP A 85 4.75 -7.45 -10.38
N ILE A 86 4.77 -7.21 -9.07
CA ILE A 86 3.56 -7.20 -8.22
C ILE A 86 2.85 -5.86 -8.37
N GLU A 87 3.64 -4.80 -8.43
CA GLU A 87 3.20 -3.43 -8.67
C GLU A 87 3.91 -2.94 -9.93
N GLY A 88 3.15 -2.45 -10.93
CA GLY A 88 3.73 -1.80 -12.10
C GLY A 88 4.33 -0.43 -11.77
N GLN A 89 4.69 0.35 -12.79
CA GLN A 89 5.12 1.77 -12.72
C GLN A 89 4.05 2.74 -12.17
N GLY A 90 2.98 2.21 -11.56
CA GLY A 90 1.93 2.97 -10.88
C GLY A 90 2.36 3.48 -9.50
N CYS A 91 1.46 4.19 -8.82
CA CYS A 91 1.67 4.54 -7.42
C CYS A 91 1.38 3.32 -6.53
N SER A 92 2.11 3.18 -5.43
CA SER A 92 1.82 2.16 -4.43
C SER A 92 1.99 2.70 -3.02
N TRP A 93 1.66 1.89 -2.01
CA TRP A 93 1.91 2.23 -0.61
C TRP A 93 3.39 2.58 -0.36
N TYR A 94 4.28 1.94 -1.12
CA TYR A 94 5.73 2.12 -1.02
C TYR A 94 6.24 3.49 -1.48
N CYS A 95 5.44 4.29 -2.18
CA CYS A 95 5.76 5.70 -2.47
C CYS A 95 5.83 6.57 -1.20
N GLY A 96 5.10 6.19 -0.14
CA GLY A 96 5.18 6.83 1.18
C GLY A 96 6.40 6.39 1.99
N GLY A 97 7.13 5.39 1.50
CA GLY A 97 8.15 4.65 2.22
C GLY A 97 7.67 3.24 2.60
N GLY A 98 8.54 2.50 3.29
CA GLY A 98 8.25 1.10 3.64
C GLY A 98 9.29 0.54 4.60
N PRO A 99 9.49 -0.78 4.64
CA PRO A 99 10.57 -1.36 5.40
C PRO A 99 11.91 -0.99 4.76
N THR A 100 12.88 -0.61 5.58
CA THR A 100 14.24 -0.24 5.12
C THR A 100 15.26 -1.33 5.38
N THR A 101 14.93 -2.30 6.23
CA THR A 101 15.74 -3.49 6.45
C THR A 101 14.87 -4.73 6.32
N LYS A 102 15.42 -5.75 5.67
CA LYS A 102 14.83 -7.08 5.53
C LYS A 102 15.90 -8.09 5.92
N THR A 103 15.61 -8.95 6.89
CA THR A 103 16.55 -9.96 7.36
C THR A 103 15.83 -11.29 7.57
N ALA A 104 16.57 -12.38 7.48
CA ALA A 104 16.07 -13.72 7.74
C ALA A 104 16.92 -14.40 8.82
N SER A 105 16.32 -15.33 9.56
CA SER A 105 17.04 -16.21 10.48
C SER A 105 18.06 -17.10 9.76
N SER A 106 17.69 -17.57 8.57
CA SER A 106 18.56 -18.31 7.66
C SER A 106 18.14 -18.08 6.20
N THR A 107 18.96 -18.56 5.28
CA THR A 107 18.70 -18.50 3.85
C THR A 107 19.38 -19.70 3.20
N LEU A 108 18.68 -20.39 2.30
CA LEU A 108 19.26 -21.47 1.51
C LEU A 108 20.45 -20.95 0.67
N ASP A 109 21.51 -21.74 0.60
CA ASP A 109 22.68 -21.41 -0.20
C ASP A 109 22.34 -21.21 -1.69
N LEU A 110 23.11 -20.33 -2.34
CA LEU A 110 23.00 -20.06 -3.78
C LEU A 110 23.09 -21.36 -4.59
N GLN A 111 22.17 -21.55 -5.52
CA GLN A 111 22.17 -22.67 -6.46
C GLN A 111 22.38 -22.16 -7.89
N GLY A 112 23.61 -22.32 -8.39
CA GLY A 112 24.00 -21.75 -9.68
C GLY A 112 23.95 -20.22 -9.65
N ALA A 113 23.07 -19.62 -10.43
CA ALA A 113 22.84 -18.16 -10.44
C ALA A 113 21.64 -17.72 -9.58
N ILE A 114 20.87 -18.66 -9.02
CA ILE A 114 19.65 -18.39 -8.26
C ILE A 114 20.01 -18.23 -6.78
N ASN A 115 19.61 -17.11 -6.21
CA ASN A 115 19.77 -16.82 -4.78
C ASN A 115 18.40 -16.79 -4.08
N TYR A 116 18.42 -16.98 -2.76
CA TYR A 116 17.22 -17.15 -1.94
C TYR A 116 17.15 -16.17 -0.77
N LYS A 117 17.78 -15.00 -0.91
CA LYS A 117 18.02 -14.03 0.17
C LYS A 117 16.74 -13.42 0.70
N ALA A 118 16.81 -12.88 1.92
CA ALA A 118 15.72 -12.12 2.54
C ALA A 118 15.21 -10.96 1.68
N ASP A 119 16.07 -10.33 0.85
CA ASP A 119 15.63 -9.25 -0.03
C ASP A 119 14.57 -9.70 -1.05
N ASN A 120 14.61 -10.96 -1.48
CA ASN A 120 13.67 -11.53 -2.45
C ASN A 120 12.25 -11.72 -1.90
N VAL A 121 12.03 -11.59 -0.59
CA VAL A 121 10.69 -11.66 0.03
C VAL A 121 10.06 -10.27 0.19
N HIS A 122 10.73 -9.25 -0.36
CA HIS A 122 10.24 -7.88 -0.40
C HIS A 122 10.84 -7.09 -1.57
N ASP A 123 10.88 -7.70 -2.75
CA ASP A 123 11.39 -7.09 -3.99
C ASP A 123 10.29 -6.77 -5.01
N LEU A 124 9.02 -7.01 -4.64
CA LEU A 124 7.84 -6.77 -5.45
C LEU A 124 7.87 -7.56 -6.76
N ASN A 125 8.39 -8.80 -6.69
CA ASN A 125 8.56 -9.66 -7.84
C ASN A 125 8.16 -11.11 -7.54
N TYR A 126 7.05 -11.57 -8.13
CA TYR A 126 6.51 -12.92 -7.93
C TYR A 126 7.47 -14.07 -8.30
N LYS A 127 8.53 -13.81 -9.07
CA LYS A 127 9.50 -14.85 -9.50
C LYS A 127 10.58 -15.11 -8.48
N ASN A 128 11.00 -14.09 -7.75
CA ASN A 128 12.04 -14.24 -6.73
C ASN A 128 11.42 -14.82 -5.46
N VAL A 129 12.25 -15.45 -4.65
CA VAL A 129 11.81 -16.16 -3.44
C VAL A 129 12.84 -16.06 -2.35
N TRP A 130 12.37 -15.96 -1.11
CA TRP A 130 13.15 -16.39 0.04
C TRP A 130 12.90 -17.87 0.31
N VAL A 131 13.97 -18.58 0.65
CA VAL A 131 13.95 -19.97 1.09
C VAL A 131 14.76 -20.05 2.35
N GLU A 132 14.17 -20.62 3.40
CA GLU A 132 14.89 -20.91 4.64
C GLU A 132 16.06 -21.89 4.38
N GLY A 133 17.11 -21.83 5.20
CA GLY A 133 18.36 -22.54 4.96
C GLY A 133 18.70 -23.62 5.98
N VAL A 134 17.76 -24.03 6.83
CA VAL A 134 17.99 -25.09 7.81
C VAL A 134 17.57 -26.45 7.27
N ALA A 135 18.06 -27.52 7.88
CA ALA A 135 17.59 -28.86 7.52
C ALA A 135 16.14 -29.07 7.99
N GLY A 136 15.33 -29.74 7.18
CA GLY A 136 13.93 -29.98 7.48
C GLY A 136 13.02 -28.91 6.88
N TYR A 137 11.91 -28.63 7.58
CA TYR A 137 10.85 -27.76 7.07
C TYR A 137 11.00 -26.27 7.46
N GLY A 138 12.05 -25.88 8.18
CA GLY A 138 12.24 -24.50 8.63
C GLY A 138 11.23 -24.00 9.67
N VAL A 139 10.58 -24.87 10.45
CA VAL A 139 9.71 -24.44 11.57
C VAL A 139 10.56 -23.69 12.61
N GLY A 140 10.14 -22.47 12.95
CA GLY A 140 10.88 -21.54 13.82
C GLY A 140 11.74 -20.54 13.05
N GLU A 141 11.98 -20.75 11.75
CA GLU A 141 12.65 -19.77 10.90
C GLU A 141 11.74 -18.56 10.65
N TYR A 142 12.36 -17.39 10.43
CA TYR A 142 11.64 -16.13 10.40
C TYR A 142 12.24 -15.09 9.45
N ILE A 143 11.37 -14.19 9.00
CA ILE A 143 11.73 -12.91 8.35
C ILE A 143 11.44 -11.76 9.30
N THR A 144 12.33 -10.77 9.34
CA THR A 144 12.15 -9.51 10.10
C THR A 144 12.30 -8.31 9.18
N TYR A 145 11.36 -7.38 9.33
CA TYR A 145 11.30 -6.08 8.67
C TYR A 145 11.56 -4.96 9.69
N GLY A 146 12.47 -4.05 9.36
CA GLY A 146 12.69 -2.82 10.13
C GLY A 146 12.09 -1.60 9.43
N PHE A 147 11.22 -0.90 10.15
CA PHE A 147 10.50 0.27 9.67
C PHE A 147 10.97 1.53 10.38
N PRO A 148 11.33 2.60 9.64
CA PRO A 148 11.37 3.94 10.18
C PRO A 148 10.08 4.29 10.92
N GLN A 149 10.17 5.12 11.97
CA GLN A 149 8.97 5.63 12.66
C GLN A 149 8.07 6.45 11.73
N SER A 150 8.64 7.02 10.67
CA SER A 150 7.95 7.81 9.66
C SER A 150 7.36 7.00 8.51
N SER A 151 7.50 5.68 8.49
CA SER A 151 6.87 4.86 7.44
C SER A 151 5.35 5.02 7.51
N PRO A 152 4.65 4.95 6.35
CA PRO A 152 3.20 5.00 6.30
C PRO A 152 2.61 3.88 7.15
N ARG A 153 1.37 4.05 7.60
CA ARG A 153 0.71 3.05 8.44
C ARG A 153 0.22 1.89 7.60
N ILE A 154 0.39 0.68 8.11
CA ILE A 154 -0.02 -0.58 7.47
C ILE A 154 -1.43 -0.93 7.94
N THR A 155 -2.31 -1.28 7.02
CA THR A 155 -3.65 -1.82 7.32
C THR A 155 -3.88 -3.18 6.67
N GLU A 156 -2.95 -3.63 5.84
CA GLU A 156 -3.01 -4.91 5.17
C GLU A 156 -1.62 -5.53 4.99
N ILE A 157 -1.57 -6.85 5.19
CA ILE A 157 -0.39 -7.67 4.94
C ILE A 157 -0.77 -8.69 3.89
N VAL A 158 0.02 -8.77 2.82
CA VAL A 158 -0.20 -9.71 1.74
C VAL A 158 0.94 -10.70 1.71
N VAL A 159 0.61 -12.00 1.69
CA VAL A 159 1.60 -13.08 1.66
C VAL A 159 1.41 -13.93 0.41
N VAL A 160 2.49 -14.08 -0.37
CA VAL A 160 2.54 -14.94 -1.55
C VAL A 160 3.31 -16.20 -1.17
N ASN A 161 2.55 -17.26 -0.92
CA ASN A 161 3.03 -18.45 -0.24
C ASN A 161 3.54 -19.53 -1.21
N GLY A 162 4.79 -19.96 -1.05
CA GLY A 162 5.46 -20.92 -1.93
C GLY A 162 6.05 -20.28 -3.19
N HIS A 163 6.69 -21.10 -4.02
CA HIS A 163 7.35 -20.63 -5.26
C HIS A 163 6.35 -20.50 -6.43
N VAL A 164 5.72 -19.34 -6.58
CA VAL A 164 4.54 -19.19 -7.46
C VAL A 164 4.83 -19.16 -8.98
N LYS A 165 6.11 -19.12 -9.39
CA LYS A 165 6.53 -19.06 -10.81
C LYS A 165 5.98 -20.18 -11.70
N SER A 166 5.59 -21.31 -11.12
CA SER A 166 4.92 -22.41 -11.80
C SER A 166 4.25 -23.34 -10.79
N GLU A 167 3.20 -24.04 -11.20
CA GLU A 167 2.55 -25.05 -10.36
C GLU A 167 3.55 -26.12 -9.87
N LYS A 168 4.45 -26.58 -10.74
CA LYS A 168 5.45 -27.59 -10.39
C LYS A 168 6.43 -27.11 -9.30
N ALA A 169 6.89 -25.86 -9.38
CA ALA A 169 7.76 -25.29 -8.35
C ALA A 169 6.99 -25.15 -7.02
N TRP A 170 5.78 -24.60 -7.09
CA TRP A 170 4.91 -24.42 -5.94
C TRP A 170 4.59 -25.74 -5.21
N ARG A 171 4.30 -26.84 -5.94
CA ARG A 171 4.03 -28.16 -5.35
C ARG A 171 5.26 -28.85 -4.77
N ASN A 172 6.41 -28.74 -5.46
CA ASN A 172 7.62 -29.46 -5.06
C ASN A 172 8.24 -28.94 -3.76
N ASN A 173 8.11 -27.65 -3.47
CA ASN A 173 8.65 -27.02 -2.26
C ASN A 173 7.63 -26.98 -1.13
N SER A 174 8.07 -26.94 0.12
CA SER A 174 7.16 -26.73 1.25
C SER A 174 6.62 -25.30 1.24
N ARG A 175 5.41 -25.13 1.77
CA ARG A 175 4.72 -23.83 1.88
C ARG A 175 4.35 -23.59 3.33
N VAL A 176 4.20 -22.33 3.73
CA VAL A 176 3.81 -22.02 5.10
C VAL A 176 2.32 -22.26 5.30
N LYS A 177 1.94 -22.89 6.41
CA LYS A 177 0.54 -23.04 6.83
C LYS A 177 0.14 -22.01 7.86
N LYS A 178 1.06 -21.66 8.77
CA LYS A 178 0.85 -20.64 9.80
C LYS A 178 2.08 -19.78 9.98
N LEU A 179 1.91 -18.47 9.90
CA LEU A 179 2.92 -17.49 10.33
C LEU A 179 2.50 -16.87 11.65
N LYS A 180 3.42 -16.77 12.60
CA LYS A 180 3.24 -15.94 13.79
C LYS A 180 3.88 -14.58 13.54
N MET A 181 3.04 -13.57 13.61
CA MET A 181 3.43 -12.18 13.41
C MET A 181 3.70 -11.52 14.74
N TYR A 182 4.80 -10.77 14.83
CA TYR A 182 5.20 -9.99 15.99
C TYR A 182 5.34 -8.52 15.59
N ILE A 183 4.93 -7.61 16.47
CA ILE A 183 5.17 -6.17 16.36
C ILE A 183 5.96 -5.72 17.58
N LYS A 184 7.11 -5.07 17.35
CA LYS A 184 8.00 -4.59 18.43
C LYS A 184 8.32 -5.70 19.45
N GLY A 185 8.59 -6.91 18.95
CA GLY A 185 8.89 -8.10 19.75
C GLY A 185 7.68 -8.77 20.44
N THR A 186 6.49 -8.19 20.37
CA THR A 186 5.28 -8.74 21.01
C THR A 186 4.46 -9.53 19.99
N PRO A 187 4.01 -10.76 20.30
CA PRO A 187 3.08 -11.49 19.42
C PRO A 187 1.82 -10.67 19.12
N TYR A 188 1.48 -10.55 17.85
CA TYR A 188 0.34 -9.76 17.38
C TYR A 188 -0.79 -10.65 16.87
N ALA A 189 -0.50 -11.53 15.91
CA ALA A 189 -1.48 -12.42 15.30
C ALA A 189 -0.83 -13.71 14.76
N ILE A 190 -1.66 -14.73 14.53
CA ILE A 190 -1.31 -15.89 13.69
C ILE A 190 -2.02 -15.72 12.35
N LEU A 191 -1.27 -15.67 11.25
CA LEU A 191 -1.82 -15.67 9.90
C LEU A 191 -1.98 -17.12 9.46
N ASN A 192 -3.23 -17.57 9.25
CA ASN A 192 -3.52 -18.90 8.73
C ASN A 192 -3.55 -18.84 7.19
N LEU A 193 -2.51 -19.36 6.55
CA LEU A 193 -2.43 -19.40 5.09
C LEU A 193 -3.16 -20.62 4.54
N THR A 194 -3.89 -20.42 3.45
CA THR A 194 -4.46 -21.51 2.66
C THR A 194 -3.39 -22.12 1.74
N ASP A 195 -3.53 -23.42 1.44
CA ASP A 195 -2.64 -24.13 0.53
C ASP A 195 -3.04 -23.87 -0.94
N GLN A 196 -2.91 -22.60 -1.35
CA GLN A 196 -3.26 -22.12 -2.69
C GLN A 196 -2.14 -21.30 -3.30
N ARG A 197 -1.97 -21.41 -4.63
CA ARG A 197 -1.03 -20.59 -5.40
C ARG A 197 -1.64 -19.21 -5.67
N ALA A 198 -1.58 -18.36 -4.65
CA ALA A 198 -2.31 -17.09 -4.60
C ALA A 198 -1.56 -16.05 -3.77
N ALA A 199 -1.88 -14.78 -3.98
CA ALA A 199 -1.64 -13.72 -3.00
C ALA A 199 -2.74 -13.79 -1.93
N GLN A 200 -2.34 -13.76 -0.67
CA GLN A 200 -3.23 -13.97 0.47
C GLN A 200 -3.25 -12.73 1.35
N HIS A 201 -4.40 -12.07 1.39
CA HIS A 201 -4.62 -10.74 1.91
C HIS A 201 -5.17 -10.78 3.33
N PHE A 202 -4.43 -10.19 4.28
CA PHE A 202 -4.81 -10.15 5.68
C PHE A 202 -5.02 -8.70 6.12
N LYS A 203 -6.28 -8.32 6.32
CA LYS A 203 -6.62 -7.05 6.97
C LYS A 203 -6.19 -7.07 8.44
N VAL A 204 -5.56 -5.99 8.88
CA VAL A 204 -5.05 -5.79 10.23
C VAL A 204 -5.53 -4.46 10.79
N ASP A 205 -5.53 -4.34 12.12
CA ASP A 205 -5.66 -3.02 12.74
C ASP A 205 -4.48 -2.16 12.29
N THR A 206 -4.66 -0.84 12.22
CA THR A 206 -3.60 0.08 11.78
C THR A 206 -2.31 -0.11 12.59
N ILE A 207 -1.23 -0.48 11.91
CA ILE A 207 0.10 -0.70 12.48
C ILE A 207 1.05 0.39 12.00
N GLY A 208 1.92 0.83 12.90
CA GLY A 208 2.75 2.02 12.70
C GLY A 208 2.03 3.25 13.25
N PHE A 209 2.78 4.11 13.94
CA PHE A 209 2.26 5.37 14.44
C PHE A 209 3.45 6.29 14.71
N LEU A 210 3.57 7.37 13.93
CA LEU A 210 4.43 8.48 14.30
C LEU A 210 3.63 9.38 15.25
N ASP A 211 4.21 9.68 16.42
CA ASP A 211 3.64 10.71 17.30
C ASP A 211 3.57 12.03 16.53
N ARG A 212 2.37 12.61 16.45
CA ARG A 212 2.07 13.83 15.71
C ARG A 212 2.89 15.05 16.18
N ASN A 213 3.47 14.99 17.38
CA ASN A 213 4.34 16.04 17.91
C ASN A 213 5.80 15.91 17.46
N ILE A 214 6.16 14.81 16.78
CA ILE A 214 7.51 14.55 16.31
C ILE A 214 7.57 14.87 14.82
N ASP A 215 8.31 15.93 14.48
CA ASP A 215 8.56 16.24 13.07
C ASP A 215 9.43 15.15 12.40
N TYR A 216 9.40 15.12 11.07
CA TYR A 216 10.09 14.10 10.27
C TYR A 216 11.62 14.06 10.48
N ILE A 217 12.27 15.22 10.64
CA ILE A 217 13.72 15.29 10.84
C ILE A 217 14.07 14.64 12.19
N ALA A 218 13.24 14.86 13.22
CA ALA A 218 13.35 14.18 14.50
C ALA A 218 13.01 12.68 14.38
N ALA A 219 11.98 12.32 13.62
CA ALA A 219 11.56 10.94 13.39
C ALA A 219 12.66 10.07 12.77
N LYS A 220 13.46 10.63 11.84
CA LYS A 220 14.61 9.94 11.23
C LYS A 220 15.70 9.52 12.21
N LYS A 221 15.77 10.17 13.38
CA LYS A 221 16.76 9.87 14.43
C LYS A 221 16.27 8.83 15.42
N LEU A 222 14.98 8.48 15.37
CA LEU A 222 14.41 7.46 16.23
C LEU A 222 14.80 6.06 15.74
N PRO A 223 14.96 5.09 16.66
CA PRO A 223 15.21 3.71 16.27
C PRO A 223 14.04 3.18 15.43
N GLN A 224 14.36 2.28 14.51
CA GLN A 224 13.35 1.56 13.74
C GLN A 224 12.50 0.69 14.67
N TRP A 225 11.25 0.47 14.29
CA TRP A 225 10.44 -0.57 14.90
C TRP A 225 10.43 -1.82 14.02
N GLU A 226 10.25 -2.98 14.63
CA GLU A 226 10.38 -4.26 13.95
C GLU A 226 9.04 -4.97 13.80
N MET A 227 8.85 -5.60 12.64
CA MET A 227 7.81 -6.60 12.38
C MET A 227 8.48 -7.92 12.02
N LYS A 228 8.08 -9.02 12.66
CA LYS A 228 8.66 -10.35 12.40
C LYS A 228 7.57 -11.36 12.05
N PHE A 229 7.84 -12.23 11.07
CA PHE A 229 7.01 -13.35 10.69
C PHE A 229 7.78 -14.65 10.91
N GLU A 230 7.29 -15.50 11.82
CA GLU A 230 7.90 -16.79 12.18
C GLU A 230 7.06 -17.95 11.66
N ILE A 231 7.69 -18.95 11.05
CA ILE A 231 7.03 -20.15 10.54
C ILE A 231 6.63 -21.04 11.73
N LEU A 232 5.33 -21.25 11.93
CA LEU A 232 4.81 -22.14 12.98
C LEU A 232 4.47 -23.54 12.45
N GLU A 233 3.97 -23.62 11.23
CA GLU A 233 3.47 -24.85 10.64
C GLU A 233 3.61 -24.78 9.13
N VAL A 234 3.86 -25.92 8.48
CA VAL A 234 4.09 -26.01 7.04
C VAL A 234 3.17 -27.03 6.36
N TYR A 235 2.95 -26.84 5.06
CA TYR A 235 2.46 -27.85 4.13
C TYR A 235 3.67 -28.52 3.46
N PRO A 236 3.94 -29.82 3.66
CA PRO A 236 5.10 -30.50 3.10
C PRO A 236 5.14 -30.49 1.57
N GLY A 237 6.28 -30.11 0.99
CA GLY A 237 6.53 -30.20 -0.46
C GLY A 237 6.49 -31.65 -0.98
N GLU A 238 6.15 -31.82 -2.26
CA GLU A 238 6.17 -33.15 -2.91
C GLU A 238 7.60 -33.69 -3.09
N LYS A 239 8.62 -32.83 -3.06
CA LYS A 239 10.00 -33.20 -3.35
C LYS A 239 11.03 -32.63 -2.36
N TYR A 240 10.85 -31.39 -1.94
CA TYR A 240 11.80 -30.63 -1.14
C TYR A 240 11.16 -30.26 0.20
N GLU A 241 11.92 -30.40 1.28
CA GLU A 241 11.48 -29.95 2.61
C GLU A 241 11.58 -28.43 2.73
N ASP A 242 12.47 -27.79 1.95
CA ASP A 242 12.72 -26.36 1.98
C ASP A 242 11.43 -25.54 1.86
N THR A 243 11.16 -24.72 2.87
CA THR A 243 9.97 -23.85 2.91
C THR A 243 10.22 -22.54 2.18
N VAL A 244 9.29 -22.18 1.29
CA VAL A 244 9.45 -21.06 0.37
C VAL A 244 8.37 -20.01 0.59
N ILE A 245 8.76 -18.73 0.54
CA ILE A 245 7.85 -17.59 0.43
C ILE A 245 8.31 -16.74 -0.75
N SER A 246 7.40 -16.48 -1.69
CA SER A 246 7.67 -15.60 -2.82
C SER A 246 7.66 -14.14 -2.40
N GLU A 247 6.71 -13.72 -1.57
CA GLU A 247 6.60 -12.32 -1.16
C GLU A 247 5.87 -12.19 0.17
N ILE A 248 6.26 -11.20 0.98
CA ILE A 248 5.38 -10.61 1.99
C ILE A 248 5.44 -9.10 1.76
N TYR A 249 4.34 -8.50 1.35
CA TYR A 249 4.25 -7.07 1.09
C TYR A 249 3.11 -6.43 1.87
N PHE A 250 3.10 -5.10 1.88
CA PHE A 250 2.26 -4.31 2.75
C PHE A 250 1.46 -3.32 1.93
N ASP A 251 0.25 -3.10 2.39
CA ASP A 251 -0.57 -2.00 1.94
C ASP A 251 -1.16 -1.29 3.17
N GLY A 252 -1.67 -0.09 2.96
CA GLY A 252 -2.00 0.76 4.07
C GLY A 252 -2.49 2.13 3.67
N ILE A 253 -2.26 3.06 4.58
CA ILE A 253 -2.78 4.42 4.50
C ILE A 253 -1.64 5.42 4.57
N ASP A 254 -2.01 6.70 4.52
CA ASP A 254 -1.07 7.81 4.46
C ASP A 254 -0.34 7.90 3.11
N VAL A 255 -1.05 7.63 1.99
CA VAL A 255 -0.49 7.77 0.64
C VAL A 255 -1.16 8.77 -0.32
N HIS A 256 -2.17 9.52 0.13
CA HIS A 256 -2.98 10.42 -0.71
C HIS A 256 -2.87 11.90 -0.33
N CYS A 257 -1.69 12.47 -0.34
CA CYS A 257 -1.46 13.71 0.40
C CYS A 257 -1.09 14.92 -0.48
N PHE A 258 -1.24 16.11 0.09
CA PHE A 258 -0.80 17.38 -0.49
C PHE A 258 0.55 17.80 0.08
N ALA A 259 1.36 18.48 -0.72
CA ALA A 259 2.61 19.04 -0.23
C ALA A 259 2.40 20.07 0.90
N LYS A 260 3.41 20.21 1.75
CA LYS A 260 3.47 21.28 2.75
C LYS A 260 3.17 22.65 2.14
N GLY A 261 2.44 23.50 2.85
CA GLY A 261 2.11 24.85 2.41
C GLY A 261 0.86 24.94 1.53
N THR A 262 0.25 23.80 1.16
CA THR A 262 -1.10 23.80 0.58
C THR A 262 -2.07 24.48 1.53
N MET A 263 -2.81 25.46 1.03
CA MET A 263 -3.72 26.28 1.79
C MET A 263 -5.13 25.68 1.77
N ILE A 264 -5.66 25.40 2.95
CA ILE A 264 -7.01 24.87 3.12
C ILE A 264 -7.97 26.03 3.38
N THR A 265 -9.11 26.01 2.68
CA THR A 265 -10.16 27.02 2.87
C THR A 265 -10.96 26.69 4.12
N MET A 266 -10.90 27.58 5.10
CA MET A 266 -11.58 27.44 6.37
C MET A 266 -13.08 27.76 6.22
N ALA A 267 -13.90 27.37 7.19
CA ALA A 267 -15.36 27.58 7.13
C ALA A 267 -15.79 29.05 7.07
N ASP A 268 -14.91 29.98 7.48
CA ASP A 268 -15.09 31.43 7.39
C ASP A 268 -14.44 32.03 6.14
N HIS A 269 -14.06 31.20 5.17
CA HIS A 269 -13.35 31.54 3.93
C HIS A 269 -11.93 32.11 4.11
N THR A 270 -11.39 32.13 5.33
CA THR A 270 -9.95 32.34 5.51
C THR A 270 -9.17 31.13 5.00
N GLN A 271 -7.85 31.28 4.89
CA GLN A 271 -6.98 30.18 4.51
C GLN A 271 -5.99 29.83 5.61
N LYS A 272 -5.75 28.53 5.77
CA LYS A 272 -4.81 27.99 6.75
C LYS A 272 -3.92 26.94 6.08
N PRO A 273 -2.58 26.98 6.29
CA PRO A 273 -1.70 25.94 5.76
C PRO A 273 -2.09 24.57 6.29
N ILE A 274 -2.06 23.55 5.43
CA ILE A 274 -2.50 22.19 5.73
C ILE A 274 -1.71 21.58 6.91
N GLU A 275 -0.43 21.91 7.06
CA GLU A 275 0.41 21.45 8.17
C GLU A 275 0.05 22.04 9.54
N SER A 276 -0.80 23.07 9.56
CA SER A 276 -1.24 23.76 10.79
C SER A 276 -2.65 23.36 11.22
N LEU A 277 -3.31 22.46 10.48
CA LEU A 277 -4.64 21.98 10.80
C LEU A 277 -4.65 21.11 12.07
N ALA A 278 -5.73 21.22 12.84
CA ALA A 278 -5.94 20.45 14.06
C ALA A 278 -7.34 19.83 14.10
N LEU A 279 -7.49 18.79 14.92
CA LEU A 279 -8.80 18.20 15.18
C LEU A 279 -9.75 19.26 15.76
N GLY A 280 -10.98 19.29 15.26
CA GLY A 280 -11.96 20.31 15.65
C GLY A 280 -11.93 21.60 14.83
N ASP A 281 -10.91 21.81 14.00
CA ASP A 281 -10.92 22.93 13.03
C ASP A 281 -12.12 22.79 12.08
N LYS A 282 -12.71 23.94 11.74
CA LYS A 282 -13.85 24.04 10.82
C LYS A 282 -13.40 24.47 9.44
N ILE A 283 -13.64 23.64 8.45
CA ILE A 283 -13.26 23.90 7.05
C ILE A 283 -14.49 24.08 6.16
N LEU A 284 -14.29 24.72 5.01
CA LEU A 284 -15.29 24.81 3.97
C LEU A 284 -15.34 23.48 3.20
N SER A 285 -16.52 22.90 3.11
CA SER A 285 -16.82 21.68 2.36
C SER A 285 -17.93 21.97 1.34
N TYR A 286 -18.19 21.03 0.44
CA TYR A 286 -19.14 21.17 -0.64
C TYR A 286 -19.97 19.90 -0.84
N ASP A 287 -21.29 20.04 -0.84
CA ASP A 287 -22.21 18.95 -1.06
C ASP A 287 -22.50 18.83 -2.56
N LEU A 288 -22.08 17.72 -3.17
CA LEU A 288 -22.22 17.50 -4.61
C LEU A 288 -23.68 17.30 -5.07
N GLN A 289 -24.59 16.94 -4.17
CA GLN A 289 -26.01 16.74 -4.49
C GLN A 289 -26.78 18.05 -4.45
N THR A 290 -26.60 18.81 -3.38
CA THR A 290 -27.29 20.10 -3.17
C THR A 290 -26.57 21.27 -3.83
N GLN A 291 -25.31 21.07 -4.23
CA GLN A 291 -24.42 22.09 -4.79
C GLN A 291 -24.18 23.28 -3.83
N GLN A 292 -24.24 23.02 -2.52
CA GLN A 292 -24.07 24.03 -1.48
C GLN A 292 -22.78 23.81 -0.69
N GLN A 293 -22.12 24.92 -0.39
CA GLN A 293 -21.01 24.93 0.55
C GLN A 293 -21.54 24.81 1.99
N PHE A 294 -20.79 24.13 2.84
CA PHE A 294 -21.14 23.96 4.25
C PHE A 294 -19.89 23.83 5.13
N ALA A 295 -20.02 24.15 6.42
CA ALA A 295 -18.93 23.96 7.38
C ALA A 295 -18.84 22.47 7.81
N ALA A 296 -17.65 21.89 7.73
CA ALA A 296 -17.32 20.55 8.23
C ALA A 296 -16.23 20.64 9.30
N ILE A 297 -16.21 19.69 10.24
CA ILE A 297 -15.25 19.60 11.34
C ILE A 297 -14.27 18.46 11.07
N ILE A 298 -12.98 18.77 11.18
CA ILE A 298 -11.91 17.77 11.04
C ILE A 298 -11.97 16.76 12.19
N LYS A 299 -12.08 15.46 11.84
CA LYS A 299 -12.05 14.33 12.77
C LYS A 299 -10.73 13.58 12.75
N GLU A 300 -10.07 13.55 11.61
CA GLU A 300 -8.76 12.91 11.46
C GLU A 300 -7.91 13.60 10.40
N VAL A 301 -6.60 13.70 10.65
CA VAL A 301 -5.57 14.20 9.75
C VAL A 301 -4.38 13.23 9.74
N ALA A 302 -3.65 13.20 8.62
CA ALA A 302 -2.40 12.46 8.49
C ALA A 302 -1.29 13.32 7.85
N ASN A 303 -0.05 12.96 8.16
CA ASN A 303 1.19 13.64 7.74
C ASN A 303 2.26 12.60 7.35
N PRO A 304 2.14 11.98 6.17
CA PRO A 304 3.18 11.11 5.61
C PRO A 304 4.24 11.89 4.84
N VAL A 305 5.27 11.17 4.42
CA VAL A 305 6.29 11.67 3.50
C VAL A 305 6.18 10.95 2.19
N HIS A 306 6.18 11.69 1.10
CA HIS A 306 6.10 11.13 -0.25
C HIS A 306 7.24 11.62 -1.11
N ASP A 307 7.67 10.77 -2.02
CA ASP A 307 8.28 11.16 -3.29
C ASP A 307 7.27 11.03 -4.44
N ASN A 308 7.71 11.31 -5.67
CA ASN A 308 6.94 11.09 -6.90
C ASN A 308 5.56 11.79 -6.92
N LEU A 309 5.52 13.05 -6.46
CA LEU A 309 4.33 13.89 -6.48
C LEU A 309 4.08 14.45 -7.89
N ILE A 310 2.87 14.93 -8.13
CA ILE A 310 2.58 15.78 -9.29
C ILE A 310 2.32 17.20 -8.84
N THR A 311 2.74 18.17 -9.65
CA THR A 311 2.34 19.57 -9.52
C THR A 311 1.42 19.92 -10.67
N ILE A 312 0.20 20.32 -10.34
CA ILE A 312 -0.84 20.75 -11.26
C ILE A 312 -0.82 22.28 -11.27
N SER A 313 -0.47 22.87 -12.41
CA SER A 313 -0.52 24.32 -12.63
C SER A 313 -1.86 24.73 -13.22
N LEU A 314 -2.41 25.84 -12.74
CA LEU A 314 -3.71 26.35 -13.15
C LEU A 314 -3.59 27.65 -13.95
N GLU A 315 -4.66 28.01 -14.65
CA GLU A 315 -4.68 29.20 -15.53
C GLU A 315 -4.57 30.54 -14.79
N ASP A 316 -4.88 30.58 -13.50
CA ASP A 316 -4.77 31.79 -12.67
C ASP A 316 -3.38 31.96 -12.05
N GLY A 317 -2.42 31.10 -12.41
CA GLY A 317 -1.05 31.11 -11.90
C GLY A 317 -0.89 30.39 -10.56
N THR A 318 -1.96 29.89 -9.95
CA THR A 318 -1.86 29.02 -8.78
C THR A 318 -1.47 27.60 -9.18
N SER A 319 -0.98 26.82 -8.22
CA SER A 319 -0.67 25.42 -8.42
C SER A 319 -1.02 24.61 -7.18
N ILE A 320 -1.15 23.30 -7.35
CA ILE A 320 -1.32 22.36 -6.25
C ILE A 320 -0.40 21.17 -6.47
N THR A 321 0.32 20.77 -5.42
CA THR A 321 1.19 19.60 -5.45
C THR A 321 0.58 18.50 -4.60
N CYS A 322 0.35 17.33 -5.18
CA CYS A 322 -0.31 16.20 -4.53
C CYS A 322 0.24 14.86 -5.03
N THR A 323 -0.10 13.78 -4.34
CA THR A 323 0.11 12.42 -4.84
C THR A 323 -0.77 12.18 -6.07
N LYS A 324 -0.39 11.23 -6.93
CA LYS A 324 -1.03 11.03 -8.25
C LYS A 324 -2.48 10.55 -8.14
N ASP A 325 -2.79 9.89 -7.05
CA ASP A 325 -4.01 9.18 -6.75
C ASP A 325 -5.03 10.04 -5.97
N HIS A 326 -4.68 11.29 -5.66
CA HIS A 326 -5.57 12.21 -4.95
C HIS A 326 -6.76 12.65 -5.82
N PRO A 327 -8.02 12.51 -5.36
CA PRO A 327 -9.21 12.87 -6.12
C PRO A 327 -9.46 14.39 -6.15
N LEU A 328 -9.56 14.96 -7.35
CA LEU A 328 -9.95 16.35 -7.62
C LEU A 328 -11.31 16.39 -8.32
N MET A 329 -12.17 17.34 -7.97
CA MET A 329 -13.50 17.45 -8.59
C MET A 329 -13.45 18.29 -9.86
N SER A 330 -13.99 17.77 -10.97
CA SER A 330 -14.22 18.55 -12.18
C SER A 330 -15.50 19.40 -12.06
N VAL A 331 -15.59 20.45 -12.87
CA VAL A 331 -16.83 21.24 -12.99
C VAL A 331 -18.01 20.44 -13.56
N THR A 332 -17.76 19.29 -14.18
CA THR A 332 -18.80 18.39 -14.71
C THR A 332 -19.33 17.42 -13.66
N GLY A 333 -18.87 17.51 -12.40
CA GLY A 333 -19.26 16.60 -11.33
C GLY A 333 -18.55 15.23 -11.41
N THR A 334 -17.41 15.16 -12.10
CA THR A 334 -16.63 13.93 -12.27
C THR A 334 -15.37 14.02 -11.43
N TRP A 335 -15.11 13.02 -10.59
CA TRP A 335 -13.81 12.90 -9.92
C TRP A 335 -12.71 12.64 -10.95
N LEU A 336 -11.58 13.29 -10.76
CA LEU A 336 -10.37 13.13 -11.58
C LEU A 336 -9.18 12.81 -10.66
N SER A 337 -8.30 11.91 -11.08
CA SER A 337 -6.96 11.76 -10.47
C SER A 337 -5.96 11.39 -11.55
N TYR A 338 -4.67 11.62 -11.28
CA TYR A 338 -3.63 11.20 -12.20
C TYR A 338 -3.46 9.67 -12.20
N ASP A 339 -3.82 8.96 -11.14
CA ASP A 339 -3.90 7.49 -11.10
C ASP A 339 -5.30 7.01 -10.67
N PRO A 340 -6.27 6.92 -11.61
CA PRO A 340 -7.64 6.55 -11.29
C PRO A 340 -7.82 5.10 -10.84
N GLN A 341 -6.91 4.20 -11.20
CA GLN A 341 -7.01 2.80 -10.79
C GLN A 341 -6.70 2.69 -9.30
N LYS A 342 -5.61 3.34 -8.86
CA LYS A 342 -5.26 3.38 -7.44
C LYS A 342 -6.35 4.06 -6.59
N THR A 343 -6.86 5.22 -7.02
CA THR A 343 -7.94 5.88 -6.27
C THR A 343 -9.17 4.98 -6.10
N LYS A 344 -9.52 4.14 -7.09
CA LYS A 344 -10.64 3.20 -7.01
C LYS A 344 -10.35 1.99 -6.11
N ALA A 345 -9.11 1.56 -5.99
CA ALA A 345 -8.74 0.44 -5.15
C ALA A 345 -8.89 0.81 -3.67
N ASP A 346 -8.39 2.00 -3.31
CA ASP A 346 -8.11 2.34 -1.92
C ASP A 346 -9.28 3.10 -1.25
N TYR A 347 -10.12 3.79 -2.03
CA TYR A 347 -11.12 4.74 -1.51
C TYR A 347 -12.56 4.50 -1.97
N THR A 348 -13.51 5.19 -1.34
CA THR A 348 -14.94 5.15 -1.66
C THR A 348 -15.33 5.76 -3.03
N TYR A 349 -14.37 6.20 -3.85
CA TYR A 349 -14.59 6.82 -5.16
C TYR A 349 -14.74 5.81 -6.31
N ASN A 350 -15.96 5.28 -6.49
CA ASN A 350 -16.26 4.26 -7.53
C ASN A 350 -16.17 4.79 -8.97
N SER A 351 -16.41 6.08 -9.19
CA SER A 351 -16.38 6.72 -10.51
C SER A 351 -15.36 7.86 -10.53
N ILE A 352 -14.22 7.59 -11.16
CA ILE A 352 -13.11 8.52 -11.31
C ILE A 352 -12.43 8.31 -12.67
N SER A 353 -12.03 9.41 -13.29
CA SER A 353 -11.42 9.47 -14.62
C SER A 353 -9.99 10.01 -14.57
N LYS A 354 -9.20 9.76 -15.61
CA LYS A 354 -7.81 10.24 -15.70
C LYS A 354 -7.78 11.78 -15.77
N LEU A 355 -6.97 12.38 -14.92
CA LEU A 355 -6.64 13.79 -14.94
C LEU A 355 -5.81 14.12 -16.19
N GLN A 356 -6.19 15.16 -16.92
CA GLN A 356 -5.53 15.58 -18.16
C GLN A 356 -5.38 17.10 -18.20
N VAL A 357 -4.33 17.57 -18.89
CA VAL A 357 -4.16 19.00 -19.18
C VAL A 357 -5.37 19.52 -19.95
N GLY A 358 -5.86 20.69 -19.58
CA GLY A 358 -7.06 21.30 -20.14
C GLY A 358 -8.36 20.96 -19.42
N ALA A 359 -8.36 20.01 -18.48
CA ALA A 359 -9.52 19.76 -17.63
C ALA A 359 -9.87 20.98 -16.76
N MET A 360 -11.15 21.17 -16.48
CA MET A 360 -11.68 22.26 -15.66
C MET A 360 -12.01 21.72 -14.26
N LEU A 361 -11.31 22.21 -13.25
CA LEU A 361 -11.49 21.86 -11.85
C LEU A 361 -12.51 22.79 -11.19
N LEU A 362 -13.32 22.24 -10.29
CA LEU A 362 -14.28 22.99 -9.49
C LEU A 362 -13.52 23.71 -8.36
N GLY A 363 -13.43 25.04 -8.43
CA GLY A 363 -12.88 25.86 -7.35
C GLY A 363 -13.96 26.38 -6.40
N VAL A 364 -13.54 27.15 -5.39
CA VAL A 364 -14.45 27.72 -4.37
C VAL A 364 -15.56 28.54 -5.03
N ASP A 365 -15.18 29.52 -5.87
CA ASP A 365 -16.13 30.46 -6.52
C ASP A 365 -15.92 30.55 -8.04
N LYS A 366 -15.08 29.67 -8.61
CA LYS A 366 -14.67 29.73 -10.01
C LYS A 366 -14.28 28.35 -10.54
N ALA A 367 -14.32 28.20 -11.85
CA ALA A 367 -13.68 27.09 -12.54
C ALA A 367 -12.21 27.40 -12.77
N LEU A 368 -11.33 26.39 -12.68
CA LEU A 368 -9.89 26.54 -12.91
C LEU A 368 -9.40 25.51 -13.92
N LYS A 369 -8.90 25.99 -15.06
CA LYS A 369 -8.31 25.13 -16.09
C LYS A 369 -6.90 24.69 -15.72
N ILE A 370 -6.62 23.40 -15.91
CA ILE A 370 -5.26 22.85 -15.81
C ILE A 370 -4.44 23.27 -17.04
N THR A 371 -3.31 23.93 -16.81
CA THR A 371 -2.39 24.37 -17.86
C THR A 371 -1.17 23.46 -18.01
N ALA A 372 -0.73 22.82 -16.93
CA ALA A 372 0.36 21.85 -16.94
C ALA A 372 0.22 20.85 -15.79
N ILE A 373 0.78 19.66 -15.99
CA ILE A 373 0.99 18.65 -14.95
C ILE A 373 2.45 18.22 -15.06
N THR A 374 3.23 18.40 -14.00
CA THR A 374 4.64 17.98 -13.94
C THR A 374 4.86 16.99 -12.82
N THR A 375 5.71 15.99 -13.03
CA THR A 375 6.16 15.09 -11.97
C THR A 375 7.27 15.74 -11.15
N ASN A 376 7.30 15.42 -9.87
CA ASN A 376 8.30 15.87 -8.92
C ASN A 376 8.69 14.71 -8.00
N ASP A 377 9.86 14.14 -8.25
CA ASP A 377 10.39 13.01 -7.50
C ASP A 377 11.11 13.42 -6.21
N THR A 378 11.03 14.70 -5.82
CA THR A 378 11.64 15.18 -4.59
C THR A 378 10.83 14.73 -3.38
N THR A 379 11.46 13.93 -2.52
CA THR A 379 10.90 13.51 -1.24
C THR A 379 10.57 14.72 -0.36
N GLN A 380 9.32 14.83 0.11
CA GLN A 380 8.89 15.90 1.00
C GLN A 380 7.73 15.47 1.91
N SER A 381 7.55 16.18 3.03
CA SER A 381 6.38 15.99 3.90
C SER A 381 5.11 16.42 3.17
N THR A 382 4.08 15.61 3.36
CA THR A 382 2.75 15.80 2.79
C THR A 382 1.70 15.63 3.86
N TYR A 383 0.50 16.16 3.62
CA TYR A 383 -0.57 16.24 4.61
C TYR A 383 -1.92 15.97 3.96
N THR A 384 -2.86 15.50 4.76
CA THR A 384 -4.21 15.20 4.29
C THR A 384 -5.25 15.26 5.41
N ILE A 385 -6.51 15.33 5.01
CA ILE A 385 -7.68 15.24 5.89
C ILE A 385 -8.34 13.90 5.62
N VAL A 386 -8.28 13.00 6.61
CA VAL A 386 -8.74 11.62 6.45
C VAL A 386 -10.25 11.53 6.60
N THR A 387 -10.80 12.18 7.63
CA THR A 387 -12.23 12.10 7.93
C THR A 387 -12.77 13.42 8.46
N LEU A 388 -13.99 13.74 8.03
CA LEU A 388 -14.79 14.87 8.50
C LEU A 388 -15.99 14.35 9.30
N ASP A 389 -16.59 15.23 10.11
CA ASP A 389 -17.83 14.89 10.82
C ASP A 389 -19.03 14.67 9.89
N ARG A 390 -19.01 15.29 8.71
CA ARG A 390 -19.98 15.13 7.63
C ARG A 390 -19.38 15.49 6.27
N GLY A 391 -19.82 14.78 5.25
CA GLY A 391 -19.32 14.92 3.88
C GLY A 391 -17.88 14.42 3.71
N ASN A 392 -17.40 14.47 2.47
CA ASN A 392 -16.11 13.89 2.07
C ASN A 392 -15.34 14.80 1.10
N THR A 393 -15.55 16.12 1.20
CA THR A 393 -14.90 17.09 0.32
C THR A 393 -14.34 18.27 1.11
N PHE A 394 -13.29 18.89 0.59
CA PHE A 394 -12.74 20.14 1.13
C PHE A 394 -12.01 20.90 0.03
N TYR A 395 -11.62 22.15 0.31
CA TYR A 395 -10.90 22.97 -0.66
C TYR A 395 -9.42 23.13 -0.31
N ALA A 396 -8.56 22.70 -1.23
CA ALA A 396 -7.10 22.79 -1.15
C ALA A 396 -6.57 23.67 -2.30
N ASN A 397 -5.81 24.71 -1.97
CA ASN A 397 -5.41 25.78 -2.90
C ASN A 397 -6.59 26.31 -3.74
N GLY A 398 -7.77 26.38 -3.13
CA GLY A 398 -8.99 26.86 -3.78
C GLY A 398 -9.66 25.87 -4.73
N ILE A 399 -9.17 24.62 -4.84
CA ILE A 399 -9.76 23.54 -5.64
C ILE A 399 -10.52 22.57 -4.74
N LEU A 400 -11.70 22.11 -5.16
CA LEU A 400 -12.46 21.07 -4.46
C LEU A 400 -11.82 19.70 -4.67
N VAL A 401 -11.48 19.05 -3.57
CA VAL A 401 -10.82 17.76 -3.50
C VAL A 401 -11.57 16.82 -2.54
N GLY A 402 -11.28 15.52 -2.64
CA GLY A 402 -11.91 14.49 -1.81
C GLY A 402 -11.11 14.18 -0.54
N THR A 403 -11.81 13.72 0.52
CA THR A 403 -11.17 13.16 1.72
C THR A 403 -10.75 11.71 1.52
N GLU A 404 -9.87 11.21 2.38
CA GLU A 404 -9.36 9.83 2.34
C GLU A 404 -10.25 8.83 3.09
N GLU A 405 -11.58 8.92 2.97
CA GLU A 405 -12.47 7.96 3.63
C GLU A 405 -12.35 6.60 2.94
N LEU A 406 -11.83 5.63 3.69
CA LEU A 406 -11.53 4.30 3.20
C LEU A 406 -12.81 3.54 2.82
N ARG A 407 -12.69 2.67 1.82
CA ARG A 407 -13.72 1.71 1.53
C ARG A 407 -13.72 0.63 2.62
N GLU A 408 -14.62 0.73 3.58
CA GLU A 408 -14.95 -0.43 4.43
C GLU A 408 -15.67 -1.46 3.56
N GLU A 409 -15.10 -2.66 3.42
CA GLU A 409 -15.85 -3.80 2.90
C GLU A 409 -17.00 -4.09 3.86
N LYS A 410 -18.22 -3.68 3.48
CA LYS A 410 -19.42 -4.13 4.19
C LYS A 410 -19.46 -5.65 4.08
N ALA A 411 -19.25 -6.32 5.21
CA ALA A 411 -19.56 -7.74 5.33
C ALA A 411 -20.97 -7.97 4.77
N CYS A 412 -21.08 -8.87 3.79
CA CYS A 412 -22.34 -9.21 3.13
C CYS A 412 -23.46 -9.39 4.17
N GLU A 413 -24.62 -8.74 3.96
CA GLU A 413 -25.78 -8.77 4.87
C GLU A 413 -26.26 -10.20 5.21
N LYS A 414 -25.83 -11.22 4.44
CA LYS A 414 -26.06 -12.64 4.74
C LYS A 414 -25.35 -13.18 5.99
N HIS A 415 -24.36 -12.48 6.56
CA HIS A 415 -23.60 -12.95 7.72
C HIS A 415 -23.88 -12.17 9.02
N GLN A 416 -24.87 -11.27 9.04
CA GLN A 416 -25.19 -10.49 10.24
C GLN A 416 -26.03 -11.23 11.31
N ASN A 417 -26.51 -12.45 11.03
CA ASN A 417 -27.36 -13.21 11.96
C ASN A 417 -26.66 -14.45 12.52
N THR A 418 -25.53 -14.27 13.21
CA THR A 418 -25.05 -15.19 14.24
C THR A 418 -24.16 -14.42 15.21
N LYS A 419 -24.77 -13.79 16.21
CA LYS A 419 -24.12 -13.43 17.48
C LYS A 419 -24.92 -14.02 18.62
#